data_AF-Q72DA5-F1
#
_entry.id   AF-Q72DA5-F1
#
_cell.length_a   1.000
_cell.length_b   1.000
_cell.length_c   1.000
_cell.angle_alpha   90.00
_cell.angle_beta   90.00
_cell.angle_gamma   90.00
#
_symmetry.space_group_name_H-M   'P 1'
#
loop_
_entity.id
_entity.type
_entity.pdbx_description
1 polymer ?
#
loop_
_entity_poly.entity_id
_entity_poly.type
_entity_poly.pdbx_seq_one_letter_code
_entity_poly.pdbx_strand_id
1 'polypeptide(L)'
;MQNTQTALSGKEQAHSLTVPAGMRNERLDRFLGEALSHTDLSREKIKRAIRDGQCTVDGTVCTTPSTRLRSGQRVELAIAPAATAVEPEEGDLTIIHRDEHLLVIDKPAGLTVHPCPSCPEGTLVHRLVHHFDALRAQEGFRPGIVHRIDKDTSGLLLVALSEGVRLKLSEAFAERTVEKEYLALVHGVPPATGEVDAPIGRHPTHKVRMAVVKGGKPARSEWRVLHAAPEGHYALVAVRIHSGRTHQIRVHMAHAGFPLWGDQLYGPGTPARLREQGYGARQMLHAWHLAFTHPVTGERLRFTCPPPQDFPDLAIALARRMTRVVITGSPGCGKSALLHCLQDRGVPTWSADAAVAALYEPGADGWHCLRGRFGDRFVPDDSAPVDRRALLAAMQTEPGLRREVEQMVHPLVRHDMEAFYTRHAETGAPVAVAEVPLFLEAGWRSGDGSCDVLAGVACPERERMHRLTEIRGWTPETIAAMTAWQWPDEDKMRACDMLIDNGGSLEDLSGETGRFIAALDTRREAAEARLAEELHDIWKD
;
A
#
# COMPACT_ATOMS: atom_id res chain seq x y z
N MET A 1 50.63 -28.24 13.22
CA MET A 1 49.67 -29.14 12.54
C MET A 1 49.43 -30.33 13.46
N GLN A 2 48.35 -30.31 14.23
CA GLN A 2 47.97 -31.43 15.10
C GLN A 2 47.06 -32.35 14.29
N ASN A 3 47.38 -33.65 14.27
CA ASN A 3 46.61 -34.67 13.55
C ASN A 3 45.22 -34.79 14.18
N THR A 4 44.24 -34.10 13.59
CA THR A 4 42.82 -34.32 13.86
C THR A 4 42.37 -35.42 12.92
N GLN A 5 42.14 -36.63 13.43
CA GLN A 5 41.55 -37.72 12.65
C GLN A 5 40.05 -37.67 12.86
N THR A 6 39.33 -37.13 11.87
CA THR A 6 37.86 -37.18 11.80
C THR A 6 37.49 -38.45 11.02
N ALA A 7 36.99 -39.47 11.70
CA ALA A 7 36.47 -40.67 11.05
C ALA A 7 34.95 -40.55 10.89
N LEU A 8 34.48 -40.49 9.64
CA LEU A 8 33.05 -40.49 9.31
C LEU A 8 32.59 -41.94 9.13
N SER A 9 32.19 -42.59 10.23
CA SER A 9 31.37 -43.81 10.21
C SER A 9 29.94 -43.40 10.53
N GLY A 10 29.00 -43.68 9.61
CA GLY A 10 27.66 -43.12 9.62
C GLY A 10 26.87 -43.35 10.92
N LYS A 11 26.79 -42.29 11.75
CA LYS A 11 25.72 -41.88 12.69
C LYS A 11 26.23 -41.09 13.92
N GLU A 12 27.54 -40.98 14.15
CA GLU A 12 28.12 -40.22 15.28
C GLU A 12 29.26 -39.31 14.82
N GLN A 13 29.30 -38.06 15.28
CA GLN A 13 30.48 -37.19 15.12
C GLN A 13 31.47 -37.52 16.24
N ALA A 14 32.48 -38.33 15.91
CA ALA A 14 33.55 -38.71 16.82
C ALA A 14 34.82 -37.89 16.55
N HIS A 15 35.31 -37.19 17.57
CA HIS A 15 36.55 -36.44 17.54
C HIS A 15 37.54 -37.02 18.55
N SER A 16 38.75 -37.37 18.08
CA SER A 16 39.84 -37.82 18.94
C SER A 16 40.98 -36.80 18.88
N LEU A 17 41.35 -36.24 20.02
CA LEU A 17 42.33 -35.17 20.17
C LEU A 17 43.36 -35.53 21.24
N THR A 18 44.63 -35.22 20.99
CA THR A 18 45.70 -35.39 21.99
C THR A 18 46.09 -34.02 22.54
N VAL A 19 46.13 -33.88 23.86
CA VAL A 19 46.50 -32.61 24.52
C VAL A 19 47.97 -32.30 24.22
N PRO A 20 48.30 -31.12 23.64
CA PRO A 20 49.64 -30.81 23.16
C PRO A 20 50.69 -30.78 24.27
N ALA A 21 51.93 -31.14 23.91
CA ALA A 21 53.08 -31.03 24.82
C ALA A 21 53.30 -29.56 25.23
N GLY A 22 53.37 -29.29 26.54
CA GLY A 22 53.58 -27.96 27.09
C GLY A 22 52.31 -27.22 27.54
N MET A 23 51.12 -27.73 27.20
CA MET A 23 49.85 -27.19 27.68
C MET A 23 49.65 -27.57 29.16
N ARG A 24 49.61 -26.57 30.06
CA ARG A 24 49.40 -26.79 31.49
C ARG A 24 48.04 -26.22 31.92
N ASN A 25 47.23 -27.09 32.51
CA ASN A 25 46.06 -26.70 33.30
C ASN A 25 44.96 -26.01 32.49
N GLU A 26 44.75 -26.36 31.22
CA GLU A 26 43.63 -25.85 30.42
C GLU A 26 42.32 -26.60 30.77
N ARG A 27 41.17 -25.94 30.69
CA ARG A 27 39.88 -26.60 30.95
C ARG A 27 39.44 -27.41 29.74
N LEU A 28 38.87 -28.60 29.97
CA LEU A 28 38.36 -29.51 28.94
C LEU A 28 37.41 -28.81 27.96
N ASP A 29 36.43 -28.05 28.46
CA ASP A 29 35.47 -27.32 27.62
C ASP A 29 36.11 -26.25 26.73
N ARG A 30 37.20 -25.63 27.22
CA ARG A 30 37.94 -24.61 26.47
C ARG A 30 38.87 -25.25 25.45
N PHE A 31 39.60 -26.29 25.83
CA PHE A 31 40.45 -27.07 24.93
C PHE A 31 39.65 -27.61 23.75
N LEU A 32 38.53 -28.28 24.01
CA LEU A 32 37.65 -28.81 22.95
C LEU A 32 37.04 -27.69 22.09
N GLY A 33 36.60 -26.59 22.71
CA GLY A 33 36.04 -25.46 21.96
C GLY A 33 37.04 -24.79 21.01
N GLU A 34 38.31 -24.72 21.40
CA GLU A 34 39.38 -24.15 20.58
C GLU A 34 39.82 -25.14 19.49
N ALA A 35 40.05 -26.40 19.85
CA ALA A 35 40.47 -27.45 18.92
C ALA A 35 39.42 -27.75 17.85
N LEU A 36 38.13 -27.72 18.23
CA LEU A 36 37.00 -28.00 17.34
C LEU A 36 36.34 -26.72 16.79
N SER A 37 37.00 -25.57 16.88
CA SER A 37 36.51 -24.28 16.38
C SER A 37 36.21 -24.27 14.88
N HIS A 38 36.81 -25.18 14.12
CA HIS A 38 36.60 -25.38 12.69
C HIS A 38 35.41 -26.32 12.37
N THR A 39 34.75 -26.87 13.38
CA THR A 39 33.57 -27.75 13.25
C THR A 39 32.28 -26.99 13.57
N ASP A 40 31.13 -27.59 13.28
CA ASP A 40 29.81 -27.02 13.57
C ASP A 40 29.37 -27.13 15.06
N LEU A 41 30.29 -27.50 15.97
CA LEU A 41 29.97 -27.71 17.39
C LEU A 41 30.11 -26.43 18.21
N SER A 42 28.98 -25.93 18.72
CA SER A 42 29.00 -24.80 19.67
C SER A 42 29.60 -25.19 21.03
N ARG A 43 30.17 -24.21 21.74
CA ARG A 43 30.74 -24.45 23.08
C ARG A 43 29.72 -24.98 24.09
N GLU A 44 28.47 -24.55 24.01
CA GLU A 44 27.41 -25.08 24.87
C GLU A 44 27.02 -26.52 24.51
N LYS A 45 27.06 -26.87 23.22
CA LYS A 45 26.88 -28.26 22.77
C LYS A 45 28.00 -29.16 23.27
N ILE A 46 29.26 -28.71 23.22
CA ILE A 46 30.42 -29.40 23.81
C ILE A 46 30.23 -29.58 25.33
N LYS A 47 29.86 -28.53 26.06
CA LYS A 47 29.62 -28.63 27.52
C LYS A 47 28.46 -29.57 27.86
N ARG A 48 27.40 -29.59 27.06
CA ARG A 48 26.27 -30.51 27.24
C ARG A 48 26.71 -31.94 26.96
N ALA A 49 27.38 -32.20 25.85
CA ALA A 49 27.94 -33.52 25.52
C ALA A 49 28.85 -34.06 26.63
N ILE A 50 29.74 -33.22 27.18
CA ILE A 50 30.55 -33.59 28.34
C ILE A 50 29.63 -34.00 29.50
N ARG A 51 28.67 -33.15 29.91
CA ARG A 51 27.72 -33.45 31.00
C ARG A 51 26.92 -34.74 30.79
N ASP A 52 26.56 -35.03 29.54
CA ASP A 52 25.78 -36.20 29.14
C ASP A 52 26.66 -37.47 29.04
N GLY A 53 27.94 -37.40 29.41
CA GLY A 53 28.86 -38.55 29.45
C GLY A 53 29.42 -38.95 28.08
N GLN A 54 29.30 -38.08 27.08
CA GLN A 54 29.73 -38.33 25.70
C GLN A 54 31.21 -38.00 25.44
N CYS A 55 31.98 -37.71 26.49
CA CYS A 55 33.41 -37.38 26.39
C CYS A 55 34.22 -38.29 27.31
N THR A 56 35.35 -38.80 26.80
CA THR A 56 36.33 -39.56 27.59
C THR A 56 37.68 -38.83 27.62
N VAL A 57 38.39 -38.97 28.73
CA VAL A 57 39.78 -38.54 28.90
C VAL A 57 40.58 -39.77 29.31
N ASP A 58 41.58 -40.15 28.51
CA ASP A 58 42.35 -41.39 28.64
C ASP A 58 41.46 -42.63 28.79
N GLY A 59 40.37 -42.69 28.03
CA GLY A 59 39.40 -43.78 28.05
C GLY A 59 38.40 -43.75 29.22
N THR A 60 38.50 -42.77 30.13
CA THR A 60 37.56 -42.62 31.25
C THR A 60 36.52 -41.55 30.95
N VAL A 61 35.22 -41.88 31.09
CA VAL A 61 34.13 -40.92 30.89
C VAL A 61 34.30 -39.71 31.82
N CYS A 62 34.28 -38.51 31.23
CA CYS A 62 34.39 -37.24 31.94
C CYS A 62 33.08 -36.47 31.79
N THR A 63 32.38 -36.22 32.91
CA THR A 63 31.11 -35.48 32.94
C THR A 63 31.24 -34.02 33.36
N THR A 64 32.47 -33.57 33.66
CA THR A 64 32.73 -32.24 34.21
C THR A 64 33.44 -31.35 33.18
N PRO A 65 32.76 -30.34 32.59
CA PRO A 65 33.35 -29.49 31.55
C PRO A 65 34.58 -28.71 32.02
N SER A 66 34.67 -28.40 33.31
CA SER A 66 35.78 -27.66 33.91
C SER A 66 36.98 -28.52 34.31
N THR A 67 36.98 -29.83 34.02
CA THR A 67 38.12 -30.73 34.28
C THR A 67 39.39 -30.17 33.65
N ARG A 68 40.49 -30.18 34.40
CA ARG A 68 41.78 -29.66 33.95
C ARG A 68 42.60 -30.75 33.27
N LEU A 69 43.06 -30.45 32.06
CA LEU A 69 43.83 -31.38 31.23
C LEU A 69 45.33 -31.28 31.48
N ARG A 70 46.01 -32.42 31.33
CA ARG A 70 47.47 -32.58 31.36
C ARG A 70 47.99 -32.84 29.94
N SER A 71 49.22 -32.42 29.67
CA SER A 71 49.88 -32.70 28.39
C SER A 71 49.91 -34.21 28.10
N GLY A 72 49.64 -34.59 26.85
CA GLY A 72 49.68 -35.98 26.39
C GLY A 72 48.39 -36.79 26.62
N GLN A 73 47.41 -36.26 27.36
CA GLN A 73 46.13 -36.95 27.53
C GLN A 73 45.37 -37.07 26.21
N ARG A 74 44.69 -38.20 26.02
CA ARG A 74 43.80 -38.43 24.88
C ARG A 74 42.37 -38.04 25.27
N VAL A 75 41.78 -37.12 24.54
CA VAL A 75 40.39 -36.69 24.72
C VAL A 75 39.58 -37.18 23.53
N GLU A 76 38.53 -37.95 23.79
CA GLU A 76 37.59 -38.41 22.77
C GLU A 76 36.22 -37.83 23.06
N LEU A 77 35.56 -37.30 22.03
CA LEU A 77 34.23 -36.68 22.12
C LEU A 77 33.36 -37.31 21.03
N ALA A 78 32.31 -38.03 21.42
CA ALA A 78 31.39 -38.70 20.52
C ALA A 78 29.99 -38.10 20.67
N ILE A 79 29.64 -37.13 19.81
CA ILE A 79 28.34 -36.48 19.87
C ILE A 79 27.40 -37.16 18.87
N ALA A 80 26.34 -37.76 19.40
CA ALA A 80 25.21 -38.19 18.58
C ALA A 80 24.53 -36.93 17.99
N PRO A 81 24.25 -36.88 16.68
CA PRO A 81 23.48 -35.80 16.09
C PRO A 81 22.08 -35.81 16.71
N ALA A 82 21.71 -34.79 17.47
CA ALA A 82 20.33 -34.65 17.91
C ALA A 82 19.50 -34.08 16.76
N ALA A 83 18.45 -34.83 16.41
CA ALA A 83 17.53 -34.47 15.35
C ALA A 83 16.64 -33.29 15.79
N THR A 84 16.10 -32.57 14.80
CA THR A 84 15.03 -31.61 15.06
C THR A 84 13.82 -32.30 15.70
N ALA A 85 13.11 -31.59 16.57
CA ALA A 85 11.84 -32.04 17.15
C ALA A 85 10.63 -31.65 16.28
N VAL A 86 10.88 -31.09 15.09
CA VAL A 86 9.84 -30.64 14.17
C VAL A 86 9.60 -31.73 13.13
N GLU A 87 8.35 -32.20 13.04
CA GLU A 87 7.97 -33.20 12.05
C GLU A 87 7.92 -32.59 10.64
N PRO A 88 8.34 -33.32 9.60
CA PRO A 88 8.23 -32.83 8.23
C PRO A 88 6.79 -32.78 7.71
N GLU A 89 6.42 -31.67 7.07
CA GLU A 89 5.14 -31.51 6.38
C GLU A 89 5.36 -31.11 4.92
N GLU A 90 4.57 -31.69 4.01
CA GLU A 90 4.58 -31.33 2.60
C GLU A 90 4.08 -29.90 2.38
N GLY A 91 4.61 -29.22 1.38
CA GLY A 91 4.12 -27.91 0.95
C GLY A 91 5.15 -27.10 0.17
N ASP A 92 4.67 -26.17 -0.64
CA ASP A 92 5.53 -25.42 -1.55
C ASP A 92 6.45 -24.42 -0.83
N LEU A 93 7.62 -24.21 -1.44
CA LEU A 93 8.63 -23.23 -1.08
C LEU A 93 9.09 -22.48 -2.34
N THR A 94 8.98 -21.16 -2.33
CA THR A 94 9.57 -20.32 -3.38
C THR A 94 11.01 -20.00 -3.01
N ILE A 95 11.97 -20.63 -3.69
CA ILE A 95 13.41 -20.46 -3.43
C ILE A 95 13.96 -19.39 -4.38
N ILE A 96 14.45 -18.29 -3.81
CA ILE A 96 15.10 -17.18 -4.53
C ILE A 96 16.59 -17.50 -4.75
N HIS A 97 17.24 -18.09 -3.75
CA HIS A 97 18.64 -18.49 -3.83
C HIS A 97 18.89 -19.73 -3.00
N ARG A 98 19.80 -20.57 -3.49
CA ARG A 98 20.26 -21.77 -2.80
C ARG A 98 21.72 -22.03 -3.17
N ASP A 99 22.51 -22.28 -2.14
CA ASP A 99 23.83 -22.88 -2.25
C ASP A 99 23.96 -24.07 -1.27
N GLU A 100 25.18 -24.51 -0.98
CA GLU A 100 25.46 -25.60 -0.04
C GLU A 100 25.14 -25.23 1.42
N HIS A 101 25.19 -23.95 1.76
CA HIS A 101 25.26 -23.42 3.12
C HIS A 101 23.98 -22.70 3.56
N LEU A 102 23.23 -22.08 2.64
CA LEU A 102 22.08 -21.26 2.95
C LEU A 102 21.01 -21.27 1.86
N LEU A 103 19.82 -20.77 2.23
CA LEU A 103 18.70 -20.51 1.35
C LEU A 103 18.19 -19.08 1.56
N VAL A 104 17.81 -18.42 0.49
CA VAL A 104 16.93 -17.26 0.54
C VAL A 104 15.61 -17.65 -0.12
N ILE A 105 14.51 -17.47 0.60
CA ILE A 105 13.17 -17.83 0.14
C ILE A 105 12.27 -16.61 0.11
N ASP A 106 11.25 -16.65 -0.73
CA ASP A 106 10.08 -15.78 -0.63
C ASP A 106 9.00 -16.49 0.19
N LYS A 107 8.76 -15.98 1.40
CA LYS A 107 7.71 -16.52 2.27
C LYS A 107 6.36 -15.90 1.87
N PRO A 108 5.33 -16.70 1.53
CA PRO A 108 3.99 -16.15 1.31
C PRO A 108 3.40 -15.57 2.61
N ALA A 109 2.47 -14.63 2.48
CA ALA A 109 1.65 -14.20 3.62
C ALA A 109 0.76 -15.34 4.13
N GLY A 110 0.35 -15.29 5.39
CA GLY A 110 -0.45 -16.34 6.04
C GLY A 110 0.36 -17.50 6.62
N LEU A 111 1.63 -17.65 6.23
CA LEU A 111 2.52 -18.71 6.71
C LEU A 111 3.32 -18.27 7.94
N THR A 112 3.09 -18.92 9.08
CA THR A 112 3.90 -18.75 10.30
C THR A 112 5.31 -19.30 10.07
N VAL A 113 6.35 -18.61 10.54
CA VAL A 113 7.76 -19.05 10.33
C VAL A 113 8.08 -20.35 11.08
N HIS A 114 7.82 -20.40 12.38
CA HIS A 114 8.19 -21.53 13.24
C HIS A 114 7.10 -21.86 14.26
N PRO A 115 7.07 -23.08 14.82
CA PRO A 115 6.09 -23.51 15.81
C PRO A 115 5.96 -22.54 16.98
N CYS A 116 4.74 -22.19 17.33
CA CYS A 116 4.44 -21.44 18.56
C CYS A 116 3.13 -21.94 19.18
N PRO A 117 2.80 -21.60 20.44
CA PRO A 117 1.61 -22.15 21.11
C PRO A 117 0.29 -21.93 20.35
N SER A 118 0.19 -20.86 19.55
CA SER A 118 -1.00 -20.57 18.72
C SER A 118 -0.95 -21.17 17.31
N CYS A 119 0.16 -21.80 16.92
CA CYS A 119 0.39 -22.44 15.62
C CYS A 119 1.49 -23.50 15.77
N PRO A 120 1.17 -24.67 16.36
CA PRO A 120 2.16 -25.70 16.64
C PRO A 120 2.68 -26.38 15.37
N GLU A 121 1.82 -26.53 14.36
CA GLU A 121 2.05 -27.24 13.09
C GLU A 121 1.82 -26.31 11.90
N GLY A 122 2.06 -26.78 10.65
CA GLY A 122 1.74 -26.02 9.44
C GLY A 122 2.64 -24.81 9.16
N THR A 123 3.82 -24.76 9.79
CA THR A 123 4.73 -23.61 9.68
C THR A 123 5.76 -23.78 8.57
N LEU A 124 6.40 -22.69 8.15
CA LEU A 124 7.50 -22.71 7.19
C LEU A 124 8.60 -23.71 7.56
N VAL A 125 8.97 -23.80 8.84
CA VAL A 125 9.96 -24.80 9.29
C VAL A 125 9.55 -26.25 8.97
N HIS A 126 8.28 -26.62 9.08
CA HIS A 126 7.83 -27.99 8.76
C HIS A 126 8.05 -28.31 7.28
N ARG A 127 7.77 -27.35 6.40
CA ARG A 127 8.07 -27.44 4.96
C ARG A 127 9.57 -27.49 4.70
N LEU A 128 10.34 -26.65 5.37
CA LEU A 128 11.80 -26.62 5.22
C LEU A 128 12.43 -27.97 5.59
N VAL A 129 12.05 -28.58 6.72
CA VAL A 129 12.58 -29.89 7.12
C VAL A 129 12.05 -31.03 6.24
N HIS A 130 10.93 -30.84 5.56
CA HIS A 130 10.46 -31.76 4.51
C HIS A 130 11.39 -31.76 3.29
N HIS A 131 11.74 -30.58 2.79
CA HIS A 131 12.54 -30.42 1.57
C HIS A 131 14.06 -30.57 1.76
N PHE A 132 14.58 -30.34 2.98
CA PHE A 132 16.03 -30.27 3.22
C PHE A 132 16.46 -31.15 4.40
N ASP A 133 17.06 -32.30 4.10
CA ASP A 133 17.58 -33.24 5.11
C ASP A 133 18.61 -32.60 6.05
N ALA A 134 19.42 -31.67 5.54
CA ALA A 134 20.40 -30.93 6.34
C ALA A 134 19.78 -30.20 7.54
N LEU A 135 18.52 -29.77 7.43
CA LEU A 135 17.78 -29.12 8.51
C LEU A 135 17.27 -30.11 9.55
N ARG A 136 17.03 -31.37 9.19
CA ARG A 136 16.63 -32.43 10.14
C ARG A 136 17.74 -32.75 11.12
N ALA A 137 19.00 -32.56 10.71
CA ALA A 137 20.18 -32.76 11.53
C ALA A 137 20.48 -31.58 12.49
N GLN A 138 19.73 -30.48 12.41
CA GLN A 138 19.89 -29.35 13.32
C GLN A 138 18.97 -29.46 14.53
N GLU A 139 19.53 -29.20 15.72
CA GLU A 139 18.82 -29.37 16.98
C GLU A 139 17.78 -28.28 17.27
N GLY A 140 16.67 -28.70 17.89
CA GLY A 140 15.64 -27.83 18.44
C GLY A 140 14.46 -27.57 17.51
N PHE A 141 13.64 -26.57 17.86
CA PHE A 141 12.35 -26.28 17.22
C PHE A 141 12.43 -25.25 16.08
N ARG A 142 13.63 -24.81 15.73
CA ARG A 142 13.87 -23.75 14.72
C ARG A 142 15.11 -24.06 13.88
N PRO A 143 15.21 -25.26 13.28
CA PRO A 143 16.33 -25.59 12.41
C PRO A 143 16.43 -24.56 11.28
N GLY A 144 17.65 -24.07 11.05
CA GLY A 144 18.00 -23.10 10.01
C GLY A 144 17.51 -21.66 10.18
N ILE A 145 16.53 -21.40 11.06
CA ILE A 145 15.94 -20.06 11.20
C ILE A 145 16.86 -19.13 12.01
N VAL A 146 17.32 -18.05 11.36
CA VAL A 146 18.17 -17.00 11.98
C VAL A 146 17.42 -15.69 12.21
N HIS A 147 16.32 -15.46 11.50
CA HIS A 147 15.41 -14.33 11.69
C HIS A 147 13.97 -14.70 11.33
N ARG A 148 13.03 -13.79 11.57
CA ARG A 148 11.60 -14.03 11.27
C ARG A 148 10.91 -12.76 10.78
N ILE A 149 9.87 -12.97 9.99
CA ILE A 149 8.85 -11.98 9.68
C ILE A 149 7.49 -12.45 10.22
N ASP A 150 6.52 -11.54 10.34
CA ASP A 150 5.19 -11.86 10.88
C ASP A 150 4.44 -12.84 9.96
N LYS A 151 3.40 -13.51 10.49
CA LYS A 151 2.60 -14.51 9.75
C LYS A 151 2.11 -13.95 8.41
N ASP A 152 1.48 -12.78 8.44
CA ASP A 152 0.88 -12.14 7.26
C ASP A 152 1.81 -11.11 6.59
N THR A 153 3.10 -11.11 6.93
CA THR A 153 4.13 -10.40 6.16
C THR A 153 4.73 -11.37 5.14
N SER A 154 4.82 -10.97 3.88
CA SER A 154 5.43 -11.74 2.80
C SER A 154 6.89 -11.32 2.55
N GLY A 155 7.62 -12.05 1.70
CA GLY A 155 8.92 -11.65 1.18
C GLY A 155 10.12 -12.42 1.76
N LEU A 156 11.30 -11.82 1.58
CA LEU A 156 12.60 -12.46 1.79
C LEU A 156 12.82 -12.98 3.21
N LEU A 157 13.22 -14.25 3.31
CA LEU A 157 13.67 -14.89 4.55
C LEU A 157 14.94 -15.70 4.28
N LEU A 158 15.90 -15.61 5.20
CA LEU A 158 17.22 -16.28 5.13
C LEU A 158 17.22 -17.48 6.06
N VAL A 159 17.65 -18.62 5.54
CA VAL A 159 17.72 -19.91 6.24
C VAL A 159 19.13 -20.46 6.13
N ALA A 160 19.69 -20.93 7.24
CA ALA A 160 20.97 -21.62 7.28
C ALA A 160 20.81 -23.14 7.13
N LEU A 161 21.53 -23.76 6.20
CA LEU A 161 21.48 -25.21 5.98
C LEU A 161 22.39 -26.00 6.95
N SER A 162 23.37 -25.36 7.58
CA SER A 162 24.19 -25.96 8.65
C SER A 162 24.17 -25.17 9.95
N GLU A 163 24.52 -25.83 11.05
CA GLU A 163 24.57 -25.20 12.37
C GLU A 163 25.65 -24.12 12.48
N GLY A 164 26.85 -24.35 11.92
CA GLY A 164 27.93 -23.36 11.92
C GLY A 164 27.54 -22.09 11.14
N VAL A 165 26.83 -22.25 10.02
CA VAL A 165 26.29 -21.13 9.24
C VAL A 165 25.19 -20.40 10.01
N ARG A 166 24.32 -21.14 10.71
CA ARG A 166 23.25 -20.57 11.55
C ARG A 166 23.81 -19.67 12.64
N LEU A 167 24.88 -20.09 13.31
CA LEU A 167 25.54 -19.32 14.36
C LEU A 167 26.14 -18.01 13.83
N LYS A 168 26.92 -18.09 12.74
CA LYS A 168 27.53 -16.91 12.11
C LYS A 168 26.49 -15.90 11.62
N LEU A 169 25.42 -16.38 10.99
CA LEU A 169 24.32 -15.51 10.55
C LEU A 169 23.57 -14.91 11.73
N SER A 170 23.33 -15.67 12.80
CA SER A 170 22.69 -15.16 14.02
C SER A 170 23.50 -14.03 14.67
N GLU A 171 24.83 -14.17 14.66
CA GLU A 171 25.77 -13.11 15.08
C GLU A 171 25.65 -11.88 14.17
N ALA A 172 25.65 -12.05 12.85
CA ALA A 172 25.45 -10.94 11.90
C ALA A 172 24.12 -10.18 12.12
N PHE A 173 23.03 -10.88 12.45
CA PHE A 173 21.76 -10.26 12.83
C PHE A 173 21.85 -9.51 14.17
N ALA A 174 22.59 -10.05 15.15
CA ALA A 174 22.79 -9.41 16.44
C ALA A 174 23.66 -8.14 16.33
N GLU A 175 24.70 -8.18 15.50
CA GLU A 175 25.60 -7.07 15.18
C GLU A 175 25.01 -6.04 14.20
N ARG A 176 23.84 -6.34 13.62
CA ARG A 176 23.12 -5.47 12.67
C ARG A 176 23.88 -5.21 11.36
N THR A 177 24.67 -6.18 10.90
CA THR A 177 25.39 -6.12 9.62
C THR A 177 24.55 -6.61 8.43
N VAL A 178 23.36 -7.14 8.72
CA VAL A 178 22.33 -7.52 7.75
C VAL A 178 21.44 -6.31 7.45
N GLU A 179 21.41 -5.88 6.19
CA GLU A 179 20.51 -4.83 5.70
C GLU A 179 19.17 -5.45 5.35
N LYS A 180 18.08 -4.80 5.81
CA LYS A 180 16.71 -5.19 5.52
C LYS A 180 15.88 -3.96 5.18
N GLU A 181 15.19 -4.02 4.05
CA GLU A 181 14.25 -3.00 3.62
C GLU A 181 12.92 -3.64 3.24
N TYR A 182 11.83 -2.99 3.59
CA TYR A 182 10.48 -3.49 3.44
C TYR A 182 9.64 -2.51 2.63
N LEU A 183 8.75 -3.01 1.79
CA LEU A 183 7.67 -2.21 1.23
C LEU A 183 6.50 -2.18 2.20
N ALA A 184 5.95 -1.00 2.43
CA ALA A 184 4.74 -0.81 3.22
C ALA A 184 3.78 0.16 2.52
N LEU A 185 2.52 -0.27 2.35
CA LEU A 185 1.43 0.63 1.95
C LEU A 185 0.81 1.22 3.21
N VAL A 186 0.83 2.54 3.36
CA VAL A 186 0.41 3.25 4.57
C VAL A 186 -0.77 4.18 4.32
N HIS A 187 -1.57 4.40 5.36
CA HIS A 187 -2.59 5.43 5.38
C HIS A 187 -1.95 6.82 5.42
N GLY A 188 -2.49 7.75 4.62
CA GLY A 188 -1.96 9.10 4.50
C GLY A 188 -0.65 9.16 3.70
N VAL A 189 -0.10 10.37 3.56
CA VAL A 189 1.22 10.60 2.95
C VAL A 189 2.18 11.12 4.03
N PRO A 190 3.17 10.33 4.48
CA PRO A 190 4.18 10.81 5.41
C PRO A 190 5.15 11.78 4.73
N PRO A 191 6.00 12.49 5.50
CA PRO A 191 7.14 13.21 4.94
C PRO A 191 7.99 12.30 4.04
N ALA A 192 8.58 12.89 2.99
CA ALA A 192 9.33 12.17 1.96
C ALA A 192 10.40 11.22 2.53
N THR A 193 11.01 11.61 3.65
CA THR A 193 11.84 10.75 4.49
C THR A 193 11.50 10.95 5.96
N GLY A 194 11.79 9.95 6.79
CA GLY A 194 11.67 10.10 8.23
C GLY A 194 12.22 8.93 9.02
N GLU A 195 12.19 9.05 10.33
CA GLU A 195 12.74 8.06 11.25
C GLU A 195 11.88 7.95 12.52
N VAL A 196 11.76 6.72 13.04
CA VAL A 196 11.31 6.45 14.40
C VAL A 196 12.40 5.66 15.12
N ASP A 197 13.06 6.31 16.08
CA ASP A 197 13.94 5.67 17.08
C ASP A 197 13.22 5.66 18.44
N ALA A 198 12.44 4.60 18.67
CA ALA A 198 11.60 4.49 19.84
C ALA A 198 11.55 3.04 20.36
N PRO A 199 11.70 2.80 21.67
CA PRO A 199 11.73 1.46 22.21
C PRO A 199 10.37 0.75 22.14
N ILE A 200 10.37 -0.52 21.73
CA ILE A 200 9.17 -1.35 21.63
C ILE A 200 9.11 -2.39 22.75
N GLY A 201 7.94 -2.52 23.37
CA GLY A 201 7.63 -3.54 24.36
C GLY A 201 6.19 -4.04 24.23
N ARG A 202 5.79 -4.96 25.11
CA ARG A 202 4.41 -5.43 25.19
C ARG A 202 3.50 -4.26 25.57
N HIS A 203 2.34 -4.19 24.94
CA HIS A 203 1.34 -3.21 25.33
C HIS A 203 0.90 -3.48 26.79
N PRO A 204 0.79 -2.46 27.67
CA PRO A 204 0.50 -2.66 29.09
C PRO A 204 -0.82 -3.43 29.36
N THR A 205 -1.86 -3.13 28.60
CA THR A 205 -3.20 -3.74 28.76
C THR A 205 -3.56 -4.81 27.71
N HIS A 206 -3.19 -4.62 26.43
CA HIS A 206 -3.54 -5.54 25.35
C HIS A 206 -2.46 -6.60 25.10
N LYS A 207 -2.65 -7.82 25.63
CA LYS A 207 -1.66 -8.91 25.60
C LYS A 207 -1.10 -9.27 24.21
N VAL A 208 -1.90 -9.11 23.15
CA VAL A 208 -1.51 -9.41 21.75
C VAL A 208 -0.71 -8.26 21.11
N ARG A 209 -0.89 -7.03 21.58
CA ARG A 209 -0.27 -5.84 21.00
C ARG A 209 1.13 -5.58 21.54
N MET A 210 1.94 -4.95 20.70
CA MET A 210 3.17 -4.27 21.04
C MET A 210 2.92 -2.76 21.02
N ALA A 211 3.76 -1.98 21.70
CA ALA A 211 3.65 -0.53 21.73
C ALA A 211 5.02 0.10 21.91
N VAL A 212 5.12 1.38 21.53
CA VAL A 212 6.23 2.24 21.96
C VAL A 212 6.10 2.46 23.47
N VAL A 213 7.06 1.98 24.24
CA VAL A 213 7.04 2.04 25.71
C VAL A 213 8.44 2.35 26.23
N LYS A 214 8.55 3.27 27.19
CA LYS A 214 9.84 3.77 27.72
C LYS A 214 10.79 2.66 28.23
N GLY A 215 10.24 1.59 28.81
CA GLY A 215 11.00 0.41 29.27
C GLY A 215 11.14 -0.72 28.23
N GLY A 216 10.83 -0.44 26.96
CA GLY A 216 10.87 -1.40 25.87
C GLY A 216 12.29 -1.68 25.39
N LYS A 217 12.41 -2.59 24.42
CA LYS A 217 13.68 -2.88 23.75
C LYS A 217 13.95 -1.82 22.69
N PRO A 218 15.19 -1.30 22.57
CA PRO A 218 15.54 -0.34 21.52
C PRO A 218 15.17 -0.85 20.12
N ALA A 219 14.54 0.04 19.34
CA ALA A 219 14.10 -0.20 17.99
C ALA A 219 14.21 1.09 17.17
N ARG A 220 14.69 0.96 15.93
CA ARG A 220 14.91 2.06 15.00
C ARG A 220 14.49 1.65 13.59
N SER A 221 13.69 2.49 12.96
CA SER A 221 13.19 2.34 11.60
C SER A 221 13.29 3.67 10.86
N GLU A 222 13.80 3.65 9.64
CA GLU A 222 13.83 4.78 8.72
C GLU A 222 12.89 4.50 7.55
N TRP A 223 12.30 5.52 6.95
CA TRP A 223 11.53 5.35 5.72
C TRP A 223 11.84 6.41 4.66
N ARG A 224 11.55 6.05 3.42
CA ARG A 224 11.47 6.95 2.26
C ARG A 224 10.18 6.68 1.49
N VAL A 225 9.54 7.73 1.00
CA VAL A 225 8.35 7.62 0.15
C VAL A 225 8.78 7.21 -1.26
N LEU A 226 8.15 6.17 -1.79
CA LEU A 226 8.36 5.66 -3.15
C LEU A 226 7.28 6.18 -4.10
N HIS A 227 6.04 6.22 -3.60
CA HIS A 227 4.89 6.75 -4.31
C HIS A 227 3.96 7.42 -3.29
N ALA A 228 3.42 8.58 -3.65
CA ALA A 228 2.44 9.33 -2.86
C ALA A 228 1.19 9.55 -3.69
N ALA A 229 0.03 9.19 -3.14
CA ALA A 229 -1.25 9.46 -3.80
C ALA A 229 -1.46 10.98 -3.90
N PRO A 230 -1.86 11.53 -5.06
CA PRO A 230 -2.10 12.97 -5.24
C PRO A 230 -3.09 13.56 -4.23
N GLU A 231 -4.12 12.79 -3.84
CA GLU A 231 -5.14 13.23 -2.87
C GLU A 231 -4.70 13.05 -1.40
N GLY A 232 -3.51 12.49 -1.16
CA GLY A 232 -2.92 12.42 0.19
C GLY A 232 -3.43 11.27 1.06
N HIS A 233 -4.20 10.32 0.51
CA HIS A 233 -4.89 9.29 1.31
C HIS A 233 -4.08 7.99 1.52
N TYR A 234 -3.06 7.72 0.71
CA TYR A 234 -2.10 6.65 0.93
C TYR A 234 -0.71 6.98 0.36
N ALA A 235 0.29 6.22 0.81
CA ALA A 235 1.62 6.20 0.21
C ALA A 235 2.20 4.78 0.21
N LEU A 236 3.05 4.49 -0.77
CA LEU A 236 3.98 3.37 -0.72
C LEU A 236 5.30 3.88 -0.17
N VAL A 237 5.81 3.24 0.88
CA VAL A 237 7.08 3.60 1.51
C VAL A 237 8.03 2.41 1.58
N ALA A 238 9.32 2.68 1.39
CA ALA A 238 10.38 1.76 1.74
C ALA A 238 10.78 2.00 3.19
N VAL A 239 10.76 0.97 4.03
CA VAL A 239 11.11 1.02 5.45
C VAL A 239 12.36 0.19 5.70
N ARG A 240 13.44 0.86 6.09
CA ARG A 240 14.68 0.22 6.53
C ARG A 240 14.65 0.03 8.03
N ILE A 241 14.99 -1.17 8.51
CA ILE A 241 15.04 -1.46 9.95
C ILE A 241 16.45 -1.80 10.40
N HIS A 242 16.88 -1.18 11.50
CA HIS A 242 18.19 -1.43 12.13
C HIS A 242 18.10 -2.42 13.31
N SER A 243 16.91 -2.97 13.51
CA SER A 243 16.54 -3.86 14.61
C SER A 243 15.39 -4.76 14.14
N GLY A 244 15.10 -5.84 14.88
CA GLY A 244 14.06 -6.80 14.52
C GLY A 244 13.14 -7.11 15.71
N ARG A 245 12.37 -6.12 16.17
CA ARG A 245 11.37 -6.32 17.24
C ARG A 245 10.04 -6.82 16.68
N THR A 246 9.28 -7.55 17.50
CA THR A 246 7.95 -8.04 17.13
C THR A 246 7.07 -6.87 16.69
N HIS A 247 6.46 -6.98 15.50
CA HIS A 247 5.59 -5.97 14.91
C HIS A 247 6.25 -4.59 14.71
N GLN A 248 7.59 -4.50 14.62
CA GLN A 248 8.31 -3.22 14.69
C GLN A 248 7.83 -2.17 13.69
N ILE A 249 7.80 -2.52 12.39
CA ILE A 249 7.38 -1.58 11.33
C ILE A 249 5.94 -1.14 11.57
N ARG A 250 5.06 -2.10 11.86
CA ARG A 250 3.63 -1.85 12.11
C ARG A 250 3.41 -0.87 13.26
N VAL A 251 4.11 -1.06 14.38
CA VAL A 251 4.04 -0.19 15.55
C VAL A 251 4.65 1.19 15.27
N HIS A 252 5.83 1.25 14.64
CA HIS A 252 6.50 2.53 14.37
C HIS A 252 5.72 3.39 13.37
N MET A 253 5.21 2.79 12.30
CA MET A 253 4.42 3.51 11.30
C MET A 253 3.09 4.00 11.90
N ALA A 254 2.42 3.18 12.72
CA ALA A 254 1.25 3.62 13.48
C ALA A 254 1.58 4.74 14.49
N HIS A 255 2.72 4.63 15.19
CA HIS A 255 3.20 5.65 16.13
C HIS A 255 3.51 6.98 15.43
N ALA A 256 4.01 6.93 14.20
CA ALA A 256 4.25 8.10 13.35
C ALA A 256 2.96 8.71 12.77
N GLY A 257 1.80 8.09 12.96
CA GLY A 257 0.51 8.55 12.43
C GLY A 257 0.14 7.98 11.06
N PHE A 258 0.95 7.08 10.50
CA PHE A 258 0.77 6.50 9.17
C PHE A 258 0.69 4.97 9.25
N PRO A 259 -0.34 4.39 9.90
CA PRO A 259 -0.46 2.94 10.04
C PRO A 259 -0.55 2.26 8.67
N LEU A 260 -0.24 0.97 8.63
CA LEU A 260 -0.28 0.20 7.39
C LEU A 260 -1.72 -0.11 6.98
N TRP A 261 -1.99 -0.05 5.68
CA TRP A 261 -3.22 -0.56 5.11
C TRP A 261 -3.40 -2.05 5.42
N GLY A 262 -4.64 -2.44 5.73
CA GLY A 262 -5.02 -3.81 6.10
C GLY A 262 -4.48 -4.32 7.44
N ASP A 263 -3.75 -3.49 8.21
CA ASP A 263 -3.34 -3.87 9.57
C ASP A 263 -4.51 -3.73 10.55
N GLN A 264 -5.18 -4.84 10.83
CA GLN A 264 -6.31 -4.91 11.77
C GLN A 264 -5.91 -4.66 13.23
N LEU A 265 -4.61 -4.74 13.56
CA LEU A 265 -4.14 -4.64 14.94
C LEU A 265 -3.73 -3.20 15.29
N TYR A 266 -3.13 -2.47 14.35
CA TYR A 266 -2.56 -1.13 14.62
C TYR A 266 -3.11 -0.02 13.72
N GLY A 267 -3.85 -0.36 12.66
CA GLY A 267 -4.50 0.60 11.77
C GLY A 267 -6.02 0.63 11.94
N PRO A 268 -6.71 1.52 11.20
CA PRO A 268 -8.16 1.55 11.14
C PRO A 268 -8.76 0.32 10.43
N GLY A 269 -7.93 -0.55 9.87
CA GLY A 269 -8.34 -1.66 9.03
C GLY A 269 -8.76 -1.20 7.63
N THR A 270 -9.39 -2.10 6.89
CA THR A 270 -9.83 -1.86 5.51
C THR A 270 -11.34 -1.59 5.50
N PRO A 271 -11.82 -0.51 4.85
CA PRO A 271 -13.25 -0.23 4.68
C PRO A 271 -14.01 -1.42 4.11
N ALA A 272 -15.27 -1.59 4.53
CA ALA A 272 -16.10 -2.75 4.16
C ALA A 272 -16.16 -2.96 2.64
N ARG A 273 -16.40 -1.88 1.88
CA ARG A 273 -16.43 -1.89 0.40
C ARG A 273 -15.17 -2.54 -0.22
N LEU A 274 -13.98 -2.15 0.24
CA LEU A 274 -12.72 -2.68 -0.29
C LEU A 274 -12.49 -4.13 0.18
N ARG A 275 -12.87 -4.44 1.42
CA ARG A 275 -12.74 -5.79 1.99
C ARG A 275 -13.65 -6.81 1.31
N GLU A 276 -14.88 -6.42 0.96
CA GLU A 276 -15.83 -7.25 0.20
C GLU A 276 -15.32 -7.55 -1.22
N GLN A 277 -14.50 -6.65 -1.78
CA GLN A 277 -13.79 -6.84 -3.05
C GLN A 277 -12.49 -7.64 -2.90
N GLY A 278 -12.17 -8.12 -1.68
CA GLY A 278 -10.97 -8.93 -1.42
C GLY A 278 -9.69 -8.14 -1.13
N TYR A 279 -9.75 -6.80 -1.08
CA TYR A 279 -8.56 -5.97 -0.84
C TYR A 279 -8.24 -5.81 0.65
N GLY A 280 -6.96 -5.60 0.95
CA GLY A 280 -6.49 -5.20 2.29
C GLY A 280 -6.82 -6.19 3.41
N ALA A 281 -6.80 -7.49 3.12
CA ALA A 281 -7.14 -8.54 4.10
C ALA A 281 -6.07 -8.73 5.20
N ARG A 282 -4.84 -8.25 4.96
CA ARG A 282 -3.67 -8.36 5.85
C ARG A 282 -2.92 -7.03 5.90
N GLN A 283 -1.96 -6.89 6.82
CA GLN A 283 -1.02 -5.78 6.77
C GLN A 283 -0.25 -5.77 5.44
N MET A 284 -0.33 -4.65 4.73
CA MET A 284 0.40 -4.42 3.48
C MET A 284 1.87 -4.16 3.77
N LEU A 285 2.57 -5.22 4.18
CA LEU A 285 3.99 -5.26 4.51
C LEU A 285 4.66 -6.41 3.77
N HIS A 286 5.78 -6.12 3.13
CA HIS A 286 6.56 -7.07 2.33
C HIS A 286 8.06 -6.87 2.56
N ALA A 287 8.80 -7.96 2.83
CA ALA A 287 10.25 -7.95 2.99
C ALA A 287 10.93 -7.93 1.62
N TRP A 288 11.25 -6.73 1.15
CA TRP A 288 11.60 -6.44 -0.25
C TRP A 288 13.08 -6.64 -0.55
N HIS A 289 13.98 -6.12 0.30
CA HIS A 289 15.41 -6.27 0.13
C HIS A 289 16.08 -6.94 1.33
N LEU A 290 17.06 -7.77 1.02
CA LEU A 290 17.95 -8.39 1.99
C LEU A 290 19.38 -8.39 1.49
N ALA A 291 20.30 -7.84 2.29
CA ALA A 291 21.73 -7.92 1.99
C ALA A 291 22.56 -8.32 3.22
N PHE A 292 23.50 -9.24 3.00
CA PHE A 292 24.35 -9.79 4.06
C PHE A 292 25.66 -10.31 3.46
N THR A 293 26.66 -10.49 4.32
CA THR A 293 27.92 -11.10 3.92
C THR A 293 27.80 -12.62 4.05
N HIS A 294 28.11 -13.36 3.00
CA HIS A 294 28.06 -14.81 3.01
C HIS A 294 29.02 -15.35 4.09
N PRO A 295 28.55 -16.19 5.04
CA PRO A 295 29.31 -16.60 6.23
C PRO A 295 30.48 -17.58 5.97
N VAL A 296 30.68 -17.97 4.71
CA VAL A 296 31.71 -18.93 4.29
C VAL A 296 32.62 -18.28 3.26
N THR A 297 32.05 -17.75 2.18
CA THR A 297 32.86 -17.12 1.10
C THR A 297 33.31 -15.70 1.42
N GLY A 298 32.62 -15.01 2.34
CA GLY A 298 32.88 -13.59 2.65
C GLY A 298 32.34 -12.62 1.58
N GLU A 299 31.69 -13.10 0.53
CA GLU A 299 31.09 -12.28 -0.52
C GLU A 299 29.87 -11.50 0.00
N ARG A 300 29.67 -10.26 -0.46
CA ARG A 300 28.45 -9.49 -0.15
C ARG A 300 27.33 -9.89 -1.10
N LEU A 301 26.28 -10.54 -0.57
CA LEU A 301 25.09 -10.92 -1.31
C LEU A 301 23.97 -9.89 -1.14
N ARG A 302 23.18 -9.67 -2.20
CA ARG A 302 21.99 -8.79 -2.22
C ARG A 302 20.87 -9.49 -2.96
N PHE A 303 19.66 -9.44 -2.40
CA PHE A 303 18.45 -10.03 -2.98
C PHE A 303 17.31 -9.02 -2.94
N THR A 304 16.49 -9.06 -3.98
CA THR A 304 15.25 -8.29 -4.15
C THR A 304 14.12 -9.25 -4.48
N CYS A 305 12.94 -9.03 -3.91
CA CYS A 305 11.74 -9.82 -4.17
C CYS A 305 10.55 -8.89 -4.41
N PRO A 306 9.93 -8.89 -5.60
CA PRO A 306 8.72 -8.10 -5.84
C PRO A 306 7.59 -8.49 -4.89
N PRO A 307 6.73 -7.54 -4.48
CA PRO A 307 5.60 -7.84 -3.61
C PRO A 307 4.56 -8.70 -4.35
N PRO A 308 3.74 -9.47 -3.61
CA PRO A 308 2.61 -10.21 -4.18
C PRO A 308 1.53 -9.28 -4.77
N GLN A 309 0.66 -9.84 -5.64
CA GLN A 309 -0.33 -9.04 -6.38
C GLN A 309 -1.30 -8.22 -5.52
N ASP A 310 -1.52 -8.62 -4.27
CA ASP A 310 -2.39 -7.85 -3.36
C ASP A 310 -1.88 -6.42 -3.08
N PHE A 311 -0.59 -6.15 -3.28
CA PHE A 311 -0.01 -4.80 -3.18
C PHE A 311 -0.48 -3.87 -4.30
N PRO A 312 -0.15 -4.11 -5.59
CA PRO A 312 -0.62 -3.25 -6.68
C PRO A 312 -2.14 -3.24 -6.79
N ASP A 313 -2.79 -4.37 -6.59
CA ASP A 313 -4.24 -4.47 -6.65
C ASP A 313 -4.91 -3.50 -5.67
N LEU A 314 -4.42 -3.44 -4.43
CA LEU A 314 -4.92 -2.48 -3.44
C LEU A 314 -4.50 -1.05 -3.78
N ALA A 315 -3.26 -0.80 -4.20
CA ALA A 315 -2.81 0.56 -4.55
C ALA A 315 -3.65 1.15 -5.69
N ILE A 316 -3.92 0.37 -6.74
CA ILE A 316 -4.82 0.75 -7.85
C ILE A 316 -6.25 0.95 -7.32
N ALA A 317 -6.75 0.06 -6.47
CA ALA A 317 -8.08 0.19 -5.89
C ALA A 317 -8.23 1.45 -5.01
N LEU A 318 -7.17 1.87 -4.32
CA LEU A 318 -7.14 3.12 -3.56
C LEU A 318 -7.09 4.34 -4.49
N ALA A 319 -6.30 4.27 -5.57
CA ALA A 319 -6.21 5.34 -6.56
C ALA A 319 -7.50 5.53 -7.37
N ARG A 320 -8.40 4.53 -7.38
CA ARG A 320 -9.71 4.64 -8.04
C ARG A 320 -10.53 5.74 -7.39
N ARG A 321 -10.80 6.77 -8.16
CA ARG A 321 -11.76 7.82 -7.82
C ARG A 321 -12.82 7.95 -8.90
N MET A 322 -13.99 8.41 -8.48
CA MET A 322 -15.03 8.80 -9.42
C MET A 322 -14.51 9.93 -10.31
N THR A 323 -14.66 9.77 -11.62
CA THR A 323 -14.33 10.82 -12.58
C THR A 323 -15.40 11.90 -12.55
N ARG A 324 -15.03 13.12 -12.18
CA ARG A 324 -15.92 14.29 -12.19
C ARG A 324 -15.90 14.93 -13.57
N VAL A 325 -17.03 14.89 -14.25
CA VAL A 325 -17.13 15.40 -15.62
C VAL A 325 -18.03 16.63 -15.62
N VAL A 326 -17.59 17.71 -16.26
CA VAL A 326 -18.48 18.83 -16.56
C VAL A 326 -18.78 18.85 -18.05
N ILE A 327 -20.05 18.99 -18.39
CA ILE A 327 -20.50 19.25 -19.76
C ILE A 327 -20.78 20.75 -19.91
N THR A 328 -20.23 21.34 -20.97
CA THR A 328 -20.49 22.71 -21.39
C THR A 328 -20.78 22.81 -22.89
N GLY A 329 -21.18 24.00 -23.34
CA GLY A 329 -21.50 24.27 -24.74
C GLY A 329 -22.51 25.41 -24.88
N SER A 330 -22.58 25.99 -26.06
CA SER A 330 -23.45 27.15 -26.34
C SER A 330 -24.95 26.83 -26.16
N PRO A 331 -25.82 27.83 -25.96
CA PRO A 331 -27.28 27.62 -25.88
C PRO A 331 -27.80 26.87 -27.11
N GLY A 332 -28.68 25.88 -26.94
CA GLY A 332 -29.25 25.12 -28.06
C GLY A 332 -28.37 23.99 -28.63
N CYS A 333 -27.13 23.81 -28.15
CA CYS A 333 -26.28 22.70 -28.62
C CYS A 333 -26.71 21.31 -28.11
N GLY A 334 -27.75 21.23 -27.27
CA GLY A 334 -28.38 19.98 -26.84
C GLY A 334 -27.76 19.29 -25.61
N LYS A 335 -27.07 20.04 -24.74
CA LYS A 335 -26.56 19.56 -23.44
C LYS A 335 -27.61 18.81 -22.62
N SER A 336 -28.82 19.37 -22.47
CA SER A 336 -29.89 18.73 -21.70
C SER A 336 -30.35 17.40 -22.31
N ALA A 337 -30.33 17.27 -23.65
CA ALA A 337 -30.63 16.01 -24.32
C ALA A 337 -29.55 14.96 -24.05
N LEU A 338 -28.27 15.37 -24.09
CA LEU A 338 -27.14 14.52 -23.71
C LEU A 338 -27.25 14.09 -22.23
N LEU A 339 -27.64 15.00 -21.34
CA LEU A 339 -27.84 14.70 -19.92
C LEU A 339 -28.90 13.61 -19.72
N HIS A 340 -30.01 13.66 -20.46
CA HIS A 340 -31.02 12.59 -20.45
C HIS A 340 -30.46 11.28 -21.01
N CYS A 341 -29.72 11.30 -22.12
CA CYS A 341 -29.09 10.09 -22.66
C CYS A 341 -28.09 9.44 -21.68
N LEU A 342 -27.43 10.23 -20.84
CA LEU A 342 -26.57 9.77 -19.75
C LEU A 342 -27.38 9.16 -18.60
N GLN A 343 -28.47 9.81 -18.20
CA GLN A 343 -29.41 9.31 -17.18
C GLN A 343 -30.01 7.96 -17.58
N ASP A 344 -30.43 7.81 -18.83
CA ASP A 344 -30.99 6.55 -19.37
C ASP A 344 -29.98 5.39 -19.30
N ARG A 345 -28.68 5.71 -19.24
CA ARG A 345 -27.57 4.75 -19.08
C ARG A 345 -27.14 4.56 -17.64
N GLY A 346 -27.86 5.15 -16.68
CA GLY A 346 -27.57 5.05 -15.25
C GLY A 346 -26.39 5.90 -14.78
N VAL A 347 -25.91 6.85 -15.60
CA VAL A 347 -24.87 7.78 -15.18
C VAL A 347 -25.49 8.85 -14.28
N PRO A 348 -24.98 9.07 -13.06
CA PRO A 348 -25.41 10.18 -12.21
C PRO A 348 -25.18 11.50 -12.90
N THR A 349 -26.20 12.35 -12.90
CA THR A 349 -26.16 13.65 -13.56
C THR A 349 -26.66 14.77 -12.67
N TRP A 350 -26.16 15.97 -12.91
CA TRP A 350 -26.54 17.18 -12.22
C TRP A 350 -26.67 18.33 -13.22
N SER A 351 -27.56 19.29 -12.98
CA SER A 351 -27.80 20.42 -13.88
C SER A 351 -27.76 21.75 -13.14
N ALA A 352 -26.92 22.68 -13.62
CA ALA A 352 -26.83 24.03 -13.05
C ALA A 352 -28.17 24.77 -13.12
N ASP A 353 -28.90 24.65 -14.23
CA ASP A 353 -30.19 25.31 -14.41
C ASP A 353 -31.22 24.78 -13.41
N ALA A 354 -31.23 23.47 -13.16
CA ALA A 354 -32.11 22.85 -12.15
C ALA A 354 -31.71 23.24 -10.72
N ALA A 355 -30.41 23.29 -10.43
CA ALA A 355 -29.92 23.73 -9.12
C ALA A 355 -30.26 25.20 -8.84
N VAL A 356 -30.08 26.09 -9.81
CA VAL A 356 -30.50 27.50 -9.70
C VAL A 356 -32.02 27.60 -9.52
N ALA A 357 -32.79 26.81 -10.25
CA ALA A 357 -34.25 26.77 -10.08
C ALA A 357 -34.64 26.40 -8.64
N ALA A 358 -34.01 25.38 -8.06
CA ALA A 358 -34.24 24.95 -6.68
C ALA A 358 -33.79 26.02 -5.66
N LEU A 359 -32.66 26.68 -5.89
CA LEU A 359 -32.17 27.78 -5.05
C LEU A 359 -33.09 29.00 -5.05
N TYR A 360 -33.94 29.14 -6.06
CA TYR A 360 -34.87 30.26 -6.23
C TYR A 360 -36.27 29.96 -5.68
N GLU A 361 -36.52 28.75 -5.19
CA GLU A 361 -37.78 28.41 -4.51
C GLU A 361 -37.89 29.12 -3.14
N PRO A 362 -39.11 29.40 -2.66
CA PRO A 362 -39.32 30.07 -1.38
C PRO A 362 -38.59 29.38 -0.22
N GLY A 363 -37.84 30.17 0.55
CA GLY A 363 -37.09 29.67 1.72
C GLY A 363 -35.75 29.00 1.40
N ALA A 364 -35.35 28.90 0.13
CA ALA A 364 -34.02 28.45 -0.24
C ALA A 364 -32.97 29.56 -0.11
N ASP A 365 -31.68 29.19 -0.05
CA ASP A 365 -30.59 30.15 0.19
C ASP A 365 -30.51 31.24 -0.89
N GLY A 366 -30.65 30.87 -2.17
CA GLY A 366 -30.60 31.83 -3.28
C GLY A 366 -31.75 32.84 -3.22
N TRP A 367 -32.95 32.38 -2.87
CA TRP A 367 -34.12 33.20 -2.62
C TRP A 367 -33.87 34.20 -1.49
N HIS A 368 -33.31 33.75 -0.36
CA HIS A 368 -32.94 34.62 0.76
C HIS A 368 -31.86 35.64 0.40
N CYS A 369 -30.83 35.24 -0.35
CA CYS A 369 -29.77 36.14 -0.81
C CYS A 369 -30.32 37.25 -1.70
N LEU A 370 -31.13 36.89 -2.70
CA LEU A 370 -31.69 37.86 -3.65
C LEU A 370 -32.68 38.81 -2.97
N ARG A 371 -33.54 38.29 -2.09
CA ARG A 371 -34.48 39.12 -1.34
C ARG A 371 -33.77 40.04 -0.35
N GLY A 372 -32.77 39.53 0.37
CA GLY A 372 -31.98 40.34 1.30
C GLY A 372 -31.26 41.49 0.61
N ARG A 373 -30.81 41.28 -0.63
CA ARG A 373 -30.08 42.30 -1.40
C ARG A 373 -30.97 43.29 -2.14
N PHE A 374 -32.04 42.80 -2.77
CA PHE A 374 -32.88 43.57 -3.70
C PHE A 374 -34.31 43.83 -3.17
N GLY A 375 -34.61 43.43 -1.94
CA GLY A 375 -35.95 43.49 -1.38
C GLY A 375 -36.93 42.64 -2.18
N ASP A 376 -38.16 43.11 -2.30
CA ASP A 376 -39.23 42.38 -3.00
C ASP A 376 -39.20 42.57 -4.53
N ARG A 377 -38.15 43.24 -5.06
CA ARG A 377 -38.02 43.57 -6.49
C ARG A 377 -38.10 42.34 -7.41
N PHE A 378 -37.47 41.24 -7.00
CA PHE A 378 -37.45 39.97 -7.74
C PHE A 378 -38.15 38.84 -6.98
N VAL A 379 -38.68 39.14 -5.80
CA VAL A 379 -39.39 38.20 -4.93
C VAL A 379 -40.67 38.91 -4.50
N PRO A 380 -41.73 38.84 -5.32
CA PRO A 380 -42.90 39.72 -5.17
C PRO A 380 -43.72 39.45 -3.91
N ASP A 381 -43.65 38.23 -3.35
CA ASP A 381 -44.26 37.88 -2.07
C ASP A 381 -43.50 36.75 -1.33
N ASP A 382 -43.79 36.58 -0.03
CA ASP A 382 -43.13 35.62 0.88
C ASP A 382 -43.27 34.14 0.49
N SER A 383 -44.22 33.84 -0.39
CA SER A 383 -44.53 32.48 -0.84
C SER A 383 -44.18 32.23 -2.32
N ALA A 384 -43.75 33.27 -3.04
CA ALA A 384 -43.42 33.20 -4.45
C ALA A 384 -41.93 32.89 -4.67
N PRO A 385 -41.59 32.06 -5.67
CA PRO A 385 -40.21 31.90 -6.10
C PRO A 385 -39.68 33.21 -6.70
N VAL A 386 -38.36 33.28 -6.89
CA VAL A 386 -37.73 34.41 -7.59
C VAL A 386 -38.30 34.54 -9.00
N ASP A 387 -38.74 35.75 -9.38
CA ASP A 387 -39.19 36.07 -10.73
C ASP A 387 -37.98 36.12 -11.68
N ARG A 388 -37.71 34.97 -12.30
CA ARG A 388 -36.60 34.77 -13.25
C ARG A 388 -36.72 35.68 -14.47
N ARG A 389 -37.93 36.03 -14.89
CA ARG A 389 -38.15 36.88 -16.07
C ARG A 389 -37.82 38.32 -15.75
N ALA A 390 -38.29 38.82 -14.61
CA ALA A 390 -37.94 40.16 -14.13
C ALA A 390 -36.44 40.29 -13.84
N LEU A 391 -35.84 39.28 -13.20
CA LEU A 391 -34.40 39.24 -12.92
C LEU A 391 -33.59 39.24 -14.21
N LEU A 392 -33.97 38.41 -15.19
CA LEU A 392 -33.27 38.34 -16.47
C LEU A 392 -33.35 39.67 -17.24
N ALA A 393 -34.54 40.27 -17.31
CA ALA A 393 -34.74 41.56 -17.97
C ALA A 393 -33.88 42.66 -17.31
N ALA A 394 -33.80 42.67 -15.98
CA ALA A 394 -32.94 43.61 -15.25
C ALA A 394 -31.44 43.36 -15.51
N MET A 395 -30.99 42.10 -15.54
CA MET A 395 -29.59 41.76 -15.84
C MET A 395 -29.17 42.18 -17.26
N GLN A 396 -30.10 42.30 -18.19
CA GLN A 396 -29.84 42.76 -19.56
C GLN A 396 -29.72 44.29 -19.67
N THR A 397 -30.44 45.04 -18.82
CA THR A 397 -30.53 46.51 -18.93
C THR A 397 -29.65 47.24 -17.92
N GLU A 398 -29.32 46.64 -16.77
CA GLU A 398 -28.57 47.26 -15.70
C GLU A 398 -27.10 46.81 -15.67
N PRO A 399 -26.14 47.72 -15.93
CA PRO A 399 -24.73 47.39 -15.87
C PRO A 399 -24.32 46.88 -14.48
N GLY A 400 -23.64 45.75 -14.42
CA GLY A 400 -23.08 45.20 -13.18
C GLY A 400 -24.04 44.34 -12.34
N LEU A 401 -25.36 44.45 -12.53
CA LEU A 401 -26.34 43.65 -11.78
C LEU A 401 -26.12 42.15 -11.99
N ARG A 402 -25.84 41.74 -13.23
CA ARG A 402 -25.51 40.34 -13.56
C ARG A 402 -24.36 39.82 -12.68
N ARG A 403 -23.27 40.57 -12.61
CA ARG A 403 -22.07 40.16 -11.85
C ARG A 403 -22.37 40.06 -10.35
N GLU A 404 -23.19 40.97 -9.83
CA GLU A 404 -23.62 40.96 -8.44
C GLU A 404 -24.47 39.72 -8.12
N VAL A 405 -25.42 39.38 -9.00
CA VAL A 405 -26.24 38.16 -8.87
C VAL A 405 -25.36 36.90 -8.96
N GLU A 406 -24.46 36.82 -9.94
CA GLU A 406 -23.53 35.70 -10.11
C GLU A 406 -22.64 35.50 -8.87
N GLN A 407 -22.15 36.59 -8.26
CA GLN A 407 -21.34 36.52 -7.04
C GLN A 407 -22.09 35.97 -5.83
N MET A 408 -23.42 36.17 -5.76
CA MET A 408 -24.25 35.61 -4.70
C MET A 408 -24.63 34.15 -4.98
N VAL A 409 -24.96 33.81 -6.23
CA VAL A 409 -25.56 32.51 -6.59
C VAL A 409 -24.50 31.46 -6.92
N HIS A 410 -23.40 31.80 -7.61
CA HIS A 410 -22.40 30.81 -8.02
C HIS A 410 -21.76 30.03 -6.86
N PRO A 411 -21.45 30.62 -5.69
CA PRO A 411 -20.96 29.85 -4.55
C PRO A 411 -21.95 28.78 -4.06
N LEU A 412 -23.25 29.09 -4.06
CA LEU A 412 -24.31 28.15 -3.67
C LEU A 412 -24.43 27.00 -4.69
N VAL A 413 -24.42 27.34 -5.97
CA VAL A 413 -24.46 26.37 -7.08
C VAL A 413 -23.23 25.45 -7.04
N ARG A 414 -22.05 26.01 -6.78
CA ARG A 414 -20.81 25.25 -6.63
C ARG A 414 -20.90 24.27 -5.46
N HIS A 415 -21.39 24.74 -4.30
CA HIS A 415 -21.56 23.91 -3.13
C HIS A 415 -22.49 22.71 -3.39
N ASP A 416 -23.63 22.96 -4.06
CA ASP A 416 -24.58 21.89 -4.42
C ASP A 416 -23.96 20.87 -5.40
N MET A 417 -23.20 21.35 -6.41
CA MET A 417 -22.47 20.48 -7.34
C MET A 417 -21.41 19.63 -6.63
N GLU A 418 -20.63 20.22 -5.71
CA GLU A 418 -19.63 19.50 -4.91
C GLU A 418 -20.30 18.44 -4.00
N ALA A 419 -21.45 18.76 -3.41
CA ALA A 419 -22.25 17.83 -2.63
C ALA A 419 -22.77 16.66 -3.48
N PHE A 420 -23.22 16.94 -4.71
CA PHE A 420 -23.61 15.92 -5.68
C PHE A 420 -22.45 14.95 -5.98
N TYR A 421 -21.26 15.47 -6.30
CA TYR A 421 -20.10 14.62 -6.55
C TYR A 421 -19.70 13.79 -5.33
N THR A 422 -19.75 14.38 -4.14
CA THR A 422 -19.37 13.71 -2.90
C THR A 422 -20.30 12.52 -2.63
N ARG A 423 -21.61 12.74 -2.71
CA ARG A 423 -22.64 11.69 -2.54
C ARG A 423 -22.42 10.52 -3.51
N HIS A 424 -22.16 10.80 -4.79
CA HIS A 424 -21.98 9.74 -5.78
C HIS A 424 -20.63 9.04 -5.67
N ALA A 425 -19.58 9.73 -5.22
CA ALA A 425 -18.30 9.10 -4.90
C ALA A 425 -18.43 8.13 -3.71
N GLU A 426 -19.24 8.45 -2.70
CA GLU A 426 -19.50 7.56 -1.55
C GLU A 426 -20.30 6.30 -1.95
N THR A 427 -21.27 6.44 -2.85
CA THR A 427 -21.94 5.28 -3.48
C THR A 427 -21.01 4.52 -4.44
N GLY A 428 -19.91 5.17 -4.84
CA GLY A 428 -18.85 4.69 -5.70
C GLY A 428 -19.28 4.44 -7.14
N ALA A 429 -20.03 5.40 -7.68
CA ALA A 429 -20.17 5.56 -9.13
C ALA A 429 -18.77 5.79 -9.75
N PRO A 430 -18.48 5.21 -10.94
CA PRO A 430 -17.19 5.40 -11.61
C PRO A 430 -17.08 6.80 -12.24
N VAL A 431 -18.20 7.39 -12.61
CA VAL A 431 -18.32 8.71 -13.23
C VAL A 431 -19.58 9.41 -12.73
N ALA A 432 -19.52 10.73 -12.60
CA ALA A 432 -20.69 11.58 -12.44
C ALA A 432 -20.52 12.84 -13.28
N VAL A 433 -21.63 13.36 -13.80
CA VAL A 433 -21.61 14.38 -14.85
C VAL A 433 -22.45 15.60 -14.46
N ALA A 434 -21.85 16.78 -14.41
CA ALA A 434 -22.55 18.05 -14.18
C ALA A 434 -22.67 18.86 -15.48
N GLU A 435 -23.89 19.26 -15.85
CA GLU A 435 -24.10 20.27 -16.89
C GLU A 435 -23.91 21.67 -16.30
N VAL A 436 -22.86 22.37 -16.73
CA VAL A 436 -22.55 23.75 -16.31
C VAL A 436 -22.33 24.62 -17.57
N PRO A 437 -23.36 25.29 -18.09
CA PRO A 437 -23.25 26.07 -19.33
C PRO A 437 -22.22 27.20 -19.26
N LEU A 438 -22.10 27.83 -18.09
CA LEU A 438 -21.23 28.98 -17.81
C LEU A 438 -19.91 28.62 -17.09
N PHE A 439 -19.45 27.38 -17.23
CA PHE A 439 -18.28 26.86 -16.49
C PHE A 439 -17.01 27.70 -16.72
N LEU A 440 -16.68 28.00 -17.97
CA LEU A 440 -15.48 28.75 -18.33
C LEU A 440 -15.62 30.24 -17.99
N GLU A 441 -16.82 30.77 -18.17
CA GLU A 441 -17.21 32.15 -17.86
C GLU A 441 -17.12 32.45 -16.37
N ALA A 442 -17.45 31.48 -15.52
CA ALA A 442 -17.28 31.54 -14.08
C ALA A 442 -15.80 31.49 -13.64
N GLY A 443 -14.87 31.31 -14.59
CA GLY A 443 -13.44 31.25 -14.36
C GLY A 443 -12.91 29.86 -13.98
N TRP A 444 -13.77 28.83 -14.00
CA TRP A 444 -13.37 27.46 -13.65
C TRP A 444 -12.74 26.74 -14.83
N ARG A 445 -11.87 25.77 -14.55
CA ARG A 445 -11.10 25.02 -15.56
C ARG A 445 -11.05 23.53 -15.22
N SER A 446 -10.77 22.72 -16.23
CA SER A 446 -10.45 21.31 -15.98
C SER A 446 -9.15 21.19 -15.19
N GLY A 447 -9.11 20.31 -14.18
CA GLY A 447 -7.93 20.06 -13.35
C GLY A 447 -7.70 21.04 -12.20
N ASP A 448 -8.53 22.08 -12.02
CA ASP A 448 -8.43 23.03 -10.88
C ASP A 448 -9.16 22.55 -9.61
N GLY A 449 -9.66 21.31 -9.64
CA GLY A 449 -10.49 20.70 -8.58
C GLY A 449 -12.01 20.76 -8.87
N SER A 450 -12.46 21.58 -9.82
CA SER A 450 -13.87 21.72 -10.19
C SER A 450 -14.36 20.54 -11.05
N CYS A 451 -13.52 20.02 -11.94
CA CYS A 451 -13.75 18.77 -12.67
C CYS A 451 -12.44 18.13 -13.13
N ASP A 452 -12.49 16.85 -13.46
CA ASP A 452 -11.37 16.07 -14.03
C ASP A 452 -11.36 16.10 -15.56
N VAL A 453 -12.55 16.23 -16.16
CA VAL A 453 -12.75 16.26 -17.60
C VAL A 453 -13.82 17.31 -17.91
N LEU A 454 -13.48 18.25 -18.78
CA LEU A 454 -14.42 19.18 -19.38
C LEU A 454 -14.81 18.69 -20.78
N ALA A 455 -16.09 18.39 -20.98
CA ALA A 455 -16.64 17.94 -22.25
C ALA A 455 -17.48 19.04 -22.92
N GLY A 456 -17.17 19.35 -24.18
CA GLY A 456 -17.90 20.31 -24.99
C GLY A 456 -18.92 19.63 -25.89
N VAL A 457 -20.18 20.05 -25.83
CA VAL A 457 -21.20 19.59 -26.81
C VAL A 457 -21.16 20.50 -28.02
N ALA A 458 -20.57 20.01 -29.09
CA ALA A 458 -20.44 20.70 -30.36
C ALA A 458 -21.71 20.48 -31.19
N CYS A 459 -22.26 21.55 -31.75
CA CYS A 459 -23.43 21.48 -32.62
C CYS A 459 -23.32 22.59 -33.67
N PRO A 460 -23.52 22.28 -34.97
CA PRO A 460 -23.48 23.29 -36.03
C PRO A 460 -24.40 24.46 -35.73
N GLU A 461 -23.96 25.68 -36.04
CA GLU A 461 -24.70 26.91 -35.74
C GLU A 461 -26.11 26.89 -36.33
N ARG A 462 -26.28 26.37 -37.55
CA ARG A 462 -27.58 26.24 -38.22
C ARG A 462 -28.59 25.44 -37.38
N GLU A 463 -28.17 24.28 -36.87
CA GLU A 463 -29.01 23.41 -36.04
C GLU A 463 -29.30 24.05 -34.68
N ARG A 464 -28.28 24.69 -34.10
CA ARG A 464 -28.42 25.43 -32.84
C ARG A 464 -29.45 26.55 -32.97
N MET A 465 -29.39 27.34 -34.04
CA MET A 465 -30.34 28.43 -34.29
C MET A 465 -31.76 27.90 -34.47
N HIS A 466 -31.93 26.85 -35.29
CA HIS A 466 -33.22 26.19 -35.48
C HIS A 466 -33.83 25.70 -34.15
N ARG A 467 -33.02 25.07 -33.28
CA ARG A 467 -33.48 24.62 -31.95
C ARG A 467 -33.87 25.78 -31.03
N LEU A 468 -33.17 26.91 -31.09
CA LEU A 468 -33.48 28.08 -30.25
C LEU A 468 -34.74 28.82 -30.73
N THR A 469 -34.91 28.99 -32.04
CA THR A 469 -36.05 29.73 -32.60
C THR A 469 -37.29 28.87 -32.69
N GLU A 470 -37.24 27.73 -33.40
CA GLU A 470 -38.43 26.94 -33.74
C GLU A 470 -38.92 26.06 -32.58
N ILE A 471 -38.00 25.57 -31.75
CA ILE A 471 -38.35 24.65 -30.65
C ILE A 471 -38.51 25.41 -29.33
N ARG A 472 -37.58 26.31 -28.99
CA ARG A 472 -37.63 27.07 -27.73
C ARG A 472 -38.34 28.42 -27.84
N GLY A 473 -38.66 28.91 -29.05
CA GLY A 473 -39.38 30.16 -29.25
C GLY A 473 -38.59 31.41 -28.86
N TRP A 474 -37.26 31.35 -28.84
CA TRP A 474 -36.45 32.50 -28.45
C TRP A 474 -36.37 33.55 -29.56
N THR A 475 -36.45 34.82 -29.19
CA THR A 475 -36.27 35.92 -30.15
C THR A 475 -34.79 36.11 -30.49
N PRO A 476 -34.45 36.68 -31.67
CA PRO A 476 -33.07 36.99 -32.03
C PRO A 476 -32.32 37.82 -30.99
N GLU A 477 -33.00 38.76 -30.32
CA GLU A 477 -32.41 39.61 -29.27
C GLU A 477 -32.06 38.77 -28.03
N THR A 478 -32.92 37.83 -27.66
CA THR A 478 -32.67 36.92 -26.53
C THR A 478 -31.48 36.01 -26.82
N ILE A 479 -31.41 35.46 -28.04
CA ILE A 479 -30.29 34.61 -28.48
C ILE A 479 -28.98 35.41 -28.44
N ALA A 480 -28.97 36.62 -28.99
CA ALA A 480 -27.79 37.49 -29.01
C ALA A 480 -27.32 37.84 -27.59
N ALA A 481 -28.25 38.20 -26.68
CA ALA A 481 -27.93 38.52 -25.30
C ALA A 481 -27.32 37.33 -24.54
N MET A 482 -27.93 36.14 -24.66
CA MET A 482 -27.43 34.91 -24.03
C MET A 482 -26.07 34.48 -24.57
N THR A 483 -25.85 34.66 -25.88
CA THR A 483 -24.59 34.31 -26.54
C THR A 483 -23.48 35.28 -26.14
N ALA A 484 -23.77 36.58 -26.05
CA ALA A 484 -22.81 37.60 -25.61
C ALA A 484 -22.34 37.41 -24.15
N TRP A 485 -23.09 36.65 -23.36
CA TRP A 485 -22.74 36.34 -21.98
C TRP A 485 -21.80 35.14 -21.83
N GLN A 486 -21.55 34.44 -22.92
CA GLN A 486 -20.71 33.25 -23.00
C GLN A 486 -19.43 33.53 -23.77
N TRP A 487 -18.43 32.68 -23.55
CA TRP A 487 -17.27 32.58 -24.42
C TRP A 487 -17.73 32.26 -25.85
N PRO A 488 -16.99 32.75 -26.87
CA PRO A 488 -17.17 32.28 -28.23
C PRO A 488 -17.15 30.76 -28.28
N ASP A 489 -18.06 30.17 -29.06
CA ASP A 489 -18.26 28.72 -29.10
C ASP A 489 -16.97 27.97 -29.47
N GLU A 490 -16.21 28.49 -30.44
CA GLU A 490 -14.92 27.92 -30.84
C GLU A 490 -13.90 27.92 -29.70
N ASP A 491 -13.80 29.02 -28.94
CA ASP A 491 -12.87 29.13 -27.82
C ASP A 491 -13.29 28.20 -26.68
N LYS A 492 -14.61 28.05 -26.45
CA LYS A 492 -15.16 27.10 -25.49
C LYS A 492 -14.84 25.66 -25.88
N MET A 493 -15.04 25.28 -27.14
CA MET A 493 -14.71 23.94 -27.64
C MET A 493 -13.20 23.67 -27.56
N ARG A 494 -12.35 24.65 -27.92
CA ARG A 494 -10.88 24.54 -27.81
C ARG A 494 -10.39 24.36 -26.36
N ALA A 495 -11.15 24.81 -25.37
CA ALA A 495 -10.82 24.66 -23.95
C ALA A 495 -11.30 23.31 -23.35
N CYS A 496 -12.10 22.52 -24.07
CA CYS A 496 -12.61 21.24 -23.60
C CYS A 496 -11.59 20.11 -23.82
N ASP A 497 -11.52 19.17 -22.89
CA ASP A 497 -10.70 17.95 -22.99
C ASP A 497 -11.28 16.94 -23.99
N MET A 498 -12.59 16.96 -24.15
CA MET A 498 -13.36 16.06 -25.02
C MET A 498 -14.46 16.83 -25.73
N LEU A 499 -14.77 16.41 -26.96
CA LEU A 499 -15.86 16.97 -27.75
C LEU A 499 -16.89 15.89 -28.05
N ILE A 500 -18.16 16.25 -27.96
CA ILE A 500 -19.31 15.38 -28.25
C ILE A 500 -20.08 16.04 -29.38
N ASP A 501 -20.14 15.38 -30.53
CA ASP A 501 -20.88 15.88 -31.69
C ASP A 501 -22.39 15.70 -31.49
N ASN A 502 -23.14 16.77 -31.74
CA ASN A 502 -24.59 16.78 -31.72
C ASN A 502 -25.16 17.50 -32.95
N GLY A 503 -24.54 17.30 -34.12
CA GLY A 503 -25.06 17.72 -35.41
C GLY A 503 -26.13 16.81 -36.02
N GLY A 504 -26.32 15.61 -35.47
CA GLY A 504 -27.24 14.58 -35.98
C GLY A 504 -28.60 14.50 -35.27
N SER A 505 -29.23 13.34 -35.44
CA SER A 505 -30.47 12.94 -34.78
C SER A 505 -30.27 12.60 -33.29
N LEU A 506 -31.37 12.36 -32.57
CA LEU A 506 -31.31 11.89 -31.17
C LEU A 506 -30.65 10.50 -31.07
N GLU A 507 -30.81 9.66 -32.09
CA GLU A 507 -30.16 8.34 -32.16
C GLU A 507 -28.64 8.50 -32.32
N ASP A 508 -28.19 9.45 -33.16
CA ASP A 508 -26.78 9.77 -33.32
C ASP A 508 -26.18 10.26 -31.99
N LEU A 509 -26.88 11.16 -31.28
CA LEU A 509 -26.46 11.64 -29.96
C LEU A 509 -26.40 10.51 -28.92
N SER A 510 -27.33 9.56 -28.97
CA SER A 510 -27.30 8.37 -28.12
C SER A 510 -26.05 7.51 -28.41
N GLY A 511 -25.69 7.36 -29.69
CA GLY A 511 -24.45 6.70 -30.11
C GLY A 511 -23.19 7.43 -29.63
N GLU A 512 -23.15 8.76 -29.77
CA GLU A 512 -22.05 9.61 -29.26
C GLU A 512 -21.94 9.56 -27.73
N THR A 513 -23.07 9.49 -27.02
CA THR A 513 -23.09 9.31 -25.55
C THR A 513 -22.40 8.01 -25.16
N GLY A 514 -22.64 6.92 -25.90
CA GLY A 514 -21.98 5.64 -25.69
C GLY A 514 -20.47 5.71 -25.91
N ARG A 515 -20.04 6.37 -27.00
CA ARG A 515 -18.61 6.62 -27.29
C ARG A 515 -17.95 7.46 -26.19
N PHE A 516 -18.65 8.48 -25.71
CA PHE A 516 -18.16 9.36 -24.66
C PHE A 516 -17.90 8.60 -23.35
N ILE A 517 -18.85 7.77 -22.90
CA ILE A 517 -18.67 6.94 -21.70
C ILE A 517 -17.49 5.97 -21.88
N ALA A 518 -17.41 5.28 -23.01
CA ALA A 518 -16.32 4.33 -23.29
C ALA A 518 -14.94 5.01 -23.30
N ALA A 519 -14.86 6.24 -23.81
CA ALA A 519 -13.62 7.02 -23.78
C ALA A 519 -13.22 7.44 -22.34
N LEU A 520 -14.18 7.75 -21.47
CA LEU A 520 -13.91 8.02 -20.05
C LEU A 520 -13.39 6.77 -19.34
N ASP A 521 -14.00 5.61 -19.59
CA ASP A 521 -13.53 4.31 -19.07
C ASP A 521 -12.12 3.99 -19.56
N THR A 522 -11.84 4.19 -20.85
CA THR A 522 -10.51 3.98 -21.43
C THR A 522 -9.45 4.87 -20.75
N ARG A 523 -9.80 6.14 -20.46
CA ARG A 523 -8.88 7.06 -19.77
C ARG A 523 -8.59 6.62 -18.33
N ARG A 524 -9.60 6.07 -17.65
CA ARG A 524 -9.46 5.50 -16.29
C ARG A 524 -8.58 4.25 -16.32
N GLU A 525 -8.85 3.30 -17.21
CA GLU A 525 -8.04 2.10 -17.41
C GLU A 525 -6.58 2.45 -17.74
N ALA A 526 -6.35 3.44 -18.59
CA ALA A 526 -5.00 3.91 -18.90
C ALA A 526 -4.29 4.53 -17.68
N ALA A 527 -5.03 5.20 -16.78
CA ALA A 527 -4.46 5.71 -15.53
C ALA A 527 -4.10 4.57 -14.55
N GLU A 528 -4.97 3.56 -14.42
CA GLU A 528 -4.70 2.36 -13.64
C GLU A 528 -3.48 1.60 -14.18
N ALA A 529 -3.37 1.45 -15.51
CA ALA A 529 -2.24 0.80 -16.16
C ALA A 529 -0.91 1.56 -15.95
N ARG A 530 -0.92 2.90 -16.04
CA ARG A 530 0.27 3.72 -15.75
C ARG A 530 0.73 3.56 -14.30
N LEU A 531 -0.21 3.55 -13.35
CA LEU A 531 0.13 3.32 -11.95
C LEU A 531 0.68 1.90 -11.73
N ALA A 532 0.11 0.89 -12.38
CA ALA A 532 0.62 -0.47 -12.32
C ALA A 532 2.06 -0.56 -12.84
N GLU A 533 2.37 0.13 -13.94
CA GLU A 533 3.71 0.20 -14.52
C GLU A 533 4.69 0.93 -13.59
N GLU A 534 4.31 2.09 -13.05
CA GLU A 534 5.10 2.84 -12.06
C GLU A 534 5.45 1.98 -10.84
N LEU A 535 4.45 1.28 -10.28
CA LEU A 535 4.66 0.39 -9.15
C LEU A 535 5.56 -0.80 -9.52
N HIS A 536 5.41 -1.37 -10.71
CA HIS A 536 6.23 -2.49 -11.17
C HIS A 536 7.70 -2.11 -11.33
N ASP A 537 7.96 -0.90 -11.84
CA ASP A 537 9.32 -0.39 -11.94
C ASP A 537 9.94 -0.15 -10.57
N ILE A 538 9.16 0.35 -9.60
CA ILE A 538 9.61 0.46 -8.20
C ILE A 538 10.06 -0.89 -7.64
N TRP A 539 9.42 -2.01 -7.98
CA TRP A 539 9.73 -3.31 -7.35
C TRP A 539 10.98 -4.02 -7.90
N LYS A 540 11.44 -3.63 -9.10
CA LYS A 540 12.56 -4.29 -9.81
C LYS A 540 13.93 -3.79 -9.36
N ASP A 541 14.01 -2.53 -8.94
CA ASP A 541 15.20 -1.95 -8.29
C ASP A 541 15.46 -2.63 -6.94
#